data_AF-W1XJB0-F1
#
_entry.id   AF-W1XJB0-F1
#
_cell.length_a   1.000
_cell.length_b   1.000
_cell.length_c   1.000
_cell.angle_alpha   90.00
_cell.angle_beta   90.00
_cell.angle_gamma   90.00
#
_symmetry.space_group_name_H-M   'P 1'
#
loop_
_entity.id
_entity.type
_entity.pdbx_description
1 polymer ?
#
loop_
_entity_poly.entity_id
_entity_poly.type
_entity_poly.pdbx_seq_one_letter_code
_entity_poly.pdbx_strand_id
1 'polypeptide(L)'
;RNHHNFSELLLFSCLSIFAACKGFITLLTNGVLSVSGKVRNIVNMKLAHPWKLKDICDCLYISESLLKKKLKQEQTTFSQILLDARMQHAKN
;
A
#
# COMPACT_ATOMS: atom_id res chain seq x y z
N ARG A 1 -24.54 -24.48 10.59
CA ARG A 1 -23.64 -24.76 9.43
C ARG A 1 -23.89 -23.85 8.21
N ASN A 2 -24.73 -22.79 8.31
CA ASN A 2 -25.11 -21.93 7.17
C ASN A 2 -24.57 -20.48 7.22
N HIS A 3 -23.91 -20.07 8.32
CA HIS A 3 -23.45 -18.67 8.47
C HIS A 3 -22.23 -18.31 7.61
N HIS A 4 -21.34 -19.28 7.32
CA HIS A 4 -20.12 -19.02 6.54
C HIS A 4 -20.45 -18.66 5.08
N ASN A 5 -21.43 -19.35 4.51
CA ASN A 5 -21.85 -19.19 3.12
C ASN A 5 -22.53 -17.81 2.89
N PHE A 6 -23.30 -17.32 3.86
CA PHE A 6 -23.92 -16.00 3.78
C PHE A 6 -22.87 -14.87 3.87
N SER A 7 -21.88 -15.00 4.74
CA SER A 7 -20.78 -14.04 4.85
C SER A 7 -19.93 -13.99 3.57
N GLU A 8 -19.64 -15.14 2.96
CA GLU A 8 -18.93 -15.20 1.68
C GLU A 8 -19.74 -14.55 0.56
N LEU A 9 -21.03 -14.83 0.47
CA LEU A 9 -21.92 -14.19 -0.51
C LEU A 9 -21.97 -12.67 -0.33
N LEU A 10 -22.01 -12.17 0.91
CA LEU A 10 -21.92 -10.74 1.18
C LEU A 10 -20.57 -10.15 0.77
N LEU A 11 -19.46 -10.85 1.04
CA LEU A 11 -18.13 -10.43 0.60
C LEU A 11 -18.02 -10.35 -0.92
N PHE A 12 -18.54 -11.35 -1.64
CA PHE A 12 -18.58 -11.34 -3.11
C PHE A 12 -19.47 -10.22 -3.65
N SER A 13 -20.59 -9.93 -2.98
CA SER A 13 -21.47 -8.80 -3.32
C SER A 13 -20.78 -7.45 -3.10
N CYS A 14 -20.07 -7.28 -1.99
CA CYS A 14 -19.28 -6.08 -1.73
C CYS A 14 -18.16 -5.94 -2.77
N LEU A 15 -17.41 -7.02 -3.04
CA LEU A 15 -16.34 -7.01 -4.02
C LEU A 15 -16.84 -6.67 -5.42
N SER A 16 -18.02 -7.13 -5.83
CA SER A 16 -18.58 -6.79 -7.14
C SER A 16 -18.97 -5.31 -7.24
N ILE A 17 -19.56 -4.75 -6.19
CA ILE A 17 -19.90 -3.32 -6.10
C ILE A 17 -18.62 -2.47 -6.12
N PHE A 18 -17.61 -2.85 -5.35
CA PHE A 18 -16.34 -2.13 -5.32
C PHE A 18 -15.55 -2.31 -6.63
N ALA A 19 -15.60 -3.48 -7.27
CA ALA A 19 -14.96 -3.72 -8.57
C ALA A 19 -15.56 -2.84 -9.69
N ALA A 20 -16.83 -2.44 -9.58
CA ALA A 20 -17.46 -1.49 -10.51
C ALA A 20 -16.92 -0.05 -10.37
N CYS A 21 -16.26 0.29 -9.25
CA CYS A 21 -15.57 1.56 -9.10
C CYS A 21 -14.18 1.49 -9.76
N LYS A 22 -13.99 2.20 -10.88
CA LYS A 22 -12.67 2.38 -11.54
C LYS A 22 -11.56 2.84 -10.57
N GLY A 23 -11.91 3.66 -9.58
CA GLY A 23 -10.98 4.11 -8.53
C GLY A 23 -10.53 2.99 -7.59
N PHE A 24 -11.40 2.02 -7.30
CA PHE A 24 -11.10 0.93 -6.38
C PHE A 24 -10.06 -0.04 -6.95
N ILE A 25 -10.17 -0.40 -8.23
CA ILE A 25 -9.13 -1.22 -8.88
C ILE A 25 -7.80 -0.46 -8.88
N THR A 26 -7.79 0.84 -9.18
CA THR A 26 -6.57 1.64 -9.13
C THR A 26 -5.98 1.70 -7.71
N LEU A 27 -6.81 1.82 -6.67
CA LEU A 27 -6.39 1.78 -5.27
C LEU A 27 -5.87 0.40 -4.85
N LEU A 28 -6.50 -0.68 -5.30
CA LEU A 28 -6.02 -2.04 -5.04
C LEU A 28 -4.72 -2.32 -5.79
N THR A 29 -4.61 -1.96 -7.07
CA THR A 29 -3.39 -2.16 -7.85
C THR A 29 -2.24 -1.34 -7.25
N ASN A 30 -2.49 -0.08 -6.88
CA ASN A 30 -1.45 0.77 -6.30
C ASN A 30 -1.13 0.37 -4.85
N GLY A 31 -2.12 0.04 -4.02
CA GLY A 31 -1.92 -0.30 -2.61
C GLY A 31 -1.50 -1.76 -2.36
N VAL A 32 -1.92 -2.70 -3.20
CA VAL A 32 -1.76 -4.15 -3.01
C VAL A 32 -0.76 -4.76 -4.00
N LEU A 33 -0.59 -4.22 -5.21
CA LEU A 33 0.32 -4.78 -6.21
C LEU A 33 1.64 -4.01 -6.33
N SER A 34 1.60 -2.68 -6.23
CA SER A 34 2.82 -1.85 -6.26
C SER A 34 3.56 -1.85 -4.93
N VAL A 35 4.89 -2.00 -4.99
CA VAL A 35 5.76 -1.89 -3.82
C VAL A 35 5.83 -0.45 -3.34
N SER A 36 5.95 0.53 -4.24
CA SER A 36 5.99 1.94 -3.84
C SER A 36 4.69 2.38 -3.15
N GLY A 37 3.52 1.90 -3.61
CA GLY A 37 2.25 2.17 -2.94
C GLY A 37 2.12 1.48 -1.58
N LYS A 38 2.63 0.25 -1.42
CA LYS A 38 2.74 -0.40 -0.10
C LYS A 38 3.61 0.40 0.86
N VAL A 39 4.80 0.81 0.42
CA VAL A 39 5.71 1.65 1.22
C VAL A 39 5.04 2.96 1.61
N ARG A 40 4.38 3.63 0.65
CA ARG A 40 3.63 4.87 0.90
C ARG A 40 2.52 4.68 1.93
N ASN A 41 1.77 3.58 1.85
CA ASN A 41 0.70 3.27 2.79
C ASN A 41 1.24 3.06 4.22
N ILE A 42 2.33 2.31 4.37
CA ILE A 42 3.00 2.10 5.67
C ILE A 42 3.47 3.43 6.26
N VAL A 43 4.14 4.25 5.45
CA VAL A 43 4.62 5.58 5.88
C VAL A 43 3.45 6.48 6.32
N ASN A 44 2.37 6.51 5.54
CA ASN A 44 1.19 7.32 5.83
C ASN A 44 0.44 6.87 7.08
N MET A 45 0.45 5.57 7.43
CA MET A 45 -0.17 5.09 8.67
C MET A 45 0.46 5.69 9.93
N LYS A 46 1.77 6.01 9.90
CA LYS A 46 2.47 6.64 11.04
C LYS A 46 3.46 7.70 10.55
N LEU A 47 2.96 8.82 10.03
CA LEU A 47 3.80 9.84 9.39
C LEU A 47 4.83 10.49 10.34
N ALA A 48 4.50 10.59 11.63
CA ALA A 48 5.37 11.16 12.67
C ALA A 48 6.54 10.23 13.05
N HIS A 49 6.53 8.98 12.62
CA HIS A 49 7.60 8.03 12.91
C HIS A 49 8.84 8.33 12.03
N PRO A 50 10.06 8.31 12.59
CA PRO A 50 11.29 8.51 11.81
C PRO A 50 11.64 7.25 11.00
N TRP A 51 10.84 6.98 9.97
CA TRP A 51 10.99 5.81 9.10
C TRP A 51 12.40 5.68 8.52
N LYS A 52 13.01 4.53 8.75
CA LYS A 52 14.21 4.06 8.07
C LYS A 52 13.85 2.99 7.05
N LEU A 53 14.74 2.77 6.09
CA LEU A 53 14.54 1.73 5.09
C LEU A 53 14.37 0.35 5.73
N LYS A 54 15.10 0.07 6.82
CA LYS A 54 15.02 -1.17 7.57
C LYS A 54 13.62 -1.42 8.14
N ASP A 55 12.98 -0.40 8.71
CA ASP A 55 11.64 -0.52 9.30
C ASP A 55 10.61 -0.97 8.24
N ILE A 56 10.75 -0.44 7.02
CA ILE A 56 9.91 -0.83 5.87
C ILE A 56 10.21 -2.25 5.41
N CYS A 57 11.48 -2.64 5.39
CA CYS A 57 11.90 -4.00 5.06
C CYS A 57 11.32 -5.02 6.05
N ASP A 58 11.34 -4.70 7.34
CA ASP A 58 10.79 -5.51 8.41
C ASP A 58 9.26 -5.62 8.28
N CYS A 59 8.58 -4.53 7.94
CA CYS A 59 7.12 -4.53 7.70
C CYS A 59 6.70 -5.34 6.45
N LEU A 60 7.55 -5.37 5.42
CA LEU A 60 7.26 -6.04 4.14
C LEU A 60 7.88 -7.44 4.05
N TYR A 61 8.64 -7.88 5.06
CA TYR A 61 9.40 -9.14 5.08
C TYR A 61 10.31 -9.35 3.86
N ILE A 62 11.02 -8.29 3.45
CA ILE A 62 11.95 -8.33 2.30
C ILE A 62 13.31 -7.73 2.68
N SER A 63 14.36 -8.09 1.94
CA SER A 63 15.68 -7.49 2.13
C SER A 63 15.74 -6.06 1.58
N GLU A 64 16.65 -5.23 2.13
CA GLU A 64 16.88 -3.87 1.63
C GLU A 64 17.27 -3.82 0.16
N SER A 65 18.07 -4.78 -0.30
CA SER A 65 18.49 -4.88 -1.71
C SER A 65 17.30 -5.17 -2.63
N LEU A 66 16.38 -6.05 -2.21
CA LEU A 66 15.17 -6.36 -2.95
C LEU A 66 14.21 -5.16 -2.97
N LEU A 67 14.04 -4.49 -1.83
CA LEU A 67 13.21 -3.29 -1.75
C LEU A 67 13.73 -2.19 -2.67
N LYS A 68 15.03 -1.88 -2.62
CA LYS A 68 15.67 -0.89 -3.52
C LYS A 68 15.50 -1.26 -4.99
N LYS A 69 15.67 -2.54 -5.33
CA LYS A 69 15.50 -3.03 -6.71
C LYS A 69 14.07 -2.82 -7.20
N LYS A 70 13.07 -3.20 -6.40
CA LYS A 70 11.64 -3.04 -6.78
C LYS A 70 11.22 -1.58 -6.88
N LEU A 71 11.66 -0.73 -5.93
CA LEU A 71 11.39 0.71 -6.01
C LEU A 71 12.02 1.33 -7.27
N LYS A 72 13.26 0.95 -7.61
CA LYS A 72 13.92 1.40 -8.84
C LYS A 72 13.19 0.93 -10.11
N GLN A 73 12.64 -0.29 -10.12
CA GLN A 73 11.79 -0.80 -11.21
C GLN A 73 10.52 0.04 -11.38
N GLU A 74 9.96 0.53 -10.28
CA GLU A 74 8.82 1.45 -10.26
C GLU A 74 9.23 2.93 -10.41
N GLN A 75 10.48 3.20 -10.84
CA GLN A 75 11.02 4.54 -11.08
C GLN A 75 10.92 5.48 -9.88
N THR A 76 11.07 4.94 -8.67
CA THR A 76 11.02 5.72 -7.43
C THR A 76 12.08 5.26 -6.42
N THR A 77 12.19 6.00 -5.32
CA THR A 77 13.11 5.73 -4.23
C THR A 77 12.41 5.91 -2.89
N PHE A 78 12.92 5.25 -1.85
CA PHE A 78 12.38 5.39 -0.50
C PHE A 78 12.35 6.85 -0.03
N SER A 79 13.41 7.62 -0.29
CA SER A 79 13.50 9.03 0.07
C SER A 79 12.46 9.90 -0.65
N GLN A 80 12.19 9.65 -1.94
CA GLN A 80 11.15 10.34 -2.69
C GLN A 80 9.76 10.05 -2.10
N ILE A 81 9.44 8.79 -1.79
CA ILE A 81 8.16 8.42 -1.18
C ILE A 81 7.97 9.12 0.18
N LEU A 82 9.02 9.15 1.00
CA LEU A 82 8.98 9.79 2.31
C LEU A 82 8.78 11.31 2.21
N LEU A 83 9.47 11.95 1.26
CA LEU A 83 9.32 13.38 0.99
C LEU A 83 7.91 13.70 0.49
N ASP A 84 7.42 12.97 -0.51
CA ASP A 84 6.08 13.16 -1.07
C ASP A 84 5.00 13.03 0.02
N ALA A 85 5.11 12.01 0.87
CA ALA A 85 4.15 11.77 1.96
C ALA A 85 4.10 12.96 2.94
N ARG A 86 5.27 13.50 3.30
CA ARG A 86 5.36 14.68 4.18
C ARG A 86 4.82 15.94 3.52
N MET A 87 5.13 16.16 2.23
CA MET A 87 4.61 17.31 1.48
C MET A 87 3.10 17.26 1.32
N GLN A 88 2.53 16.08 1.04
CA GLN A 88 1.09 15.88 0.95
C GLN A 88 0.40 16.16 2.29
N HIS A 89 1.01 15.75 3.41
CA HIS A 89 0.46 16.03 4.73
C HIS A 89 0.53 17.51 5.10
N ALA A 90 1.60 18.22 4.75
CA ALA A 90 1.71 19.66 5.01
C ALA A 90 0.76 20.53 4.17
N LYS A 91 0.23 19.98 3.07
CA LYS A 91 -0.73 20.66 2.19
C LYS A 91 -2.18 20.54 2.66
N ASN A 92 -2.46 19.59 3.55
CA ASN A 92 -3.78 19.36 4.16
C ASN A 92 -3.85 19.99 5.54
#